data_AF-A0A383CUX8-F1
#
_entry.id   AF-A0A383CUX8-F1
#
_cell.length_a   1.000
_cell.length_b   1.000
_cell.length_c   1.000
_cell.angle_alpha   90.00
_cell.angle_beta   90.00
_cell.angle_gamma   90.00
#
_symmetry.space_group_name_H-M   'P 1'
#
loop_
_entity.id
_entity.type
_entity.pdbx_description
1 polymer ?
#
loop_
_entity_poly.entity_id
_entity_poly.type
_entity_poly.pdbx_seq_one_letter_code
_entity_poly.pdbx_strand_id
1 'polypeptide(L)'
;PLVSNGSLMTAPDMKGRLRAIRRRGGKVVVVDPRRTETADVADQHFFIRPGTDALLLAAMLGTVFEEGLVELGGCAGRTEGMAELEAALKGFTPESVSTATGIDAGDIRRLAREFAASPSAACYGRVGTCLQSFGTLDNFLIDCLNVLTGRVDRAGGLLFTRPAAGGGSRGHYGRWRSRLRGTAEFGGELPTASLAEEIETEGQGQVRAMFTMAGNPALSAPNGRRLDEALGGLDFMVS
;
A
#
# COMPACT_ATOMS: atom_id res chain seq x y z
N PRO A 1 -1.96 0.20 12.00
CA PRO A 1 -1.12 0.02 13.22
C PRO A 1 -1.23 1.26 14.11
N LEU A 2 -1.53 1.09 15.42
CA LEU A 2 -1.90 2.04 16.51
C LEU A 2 -2.38 3.46 16.14
N VAL A 3 -1.62 4.17 15.32
CA VAL A 3 -1.88 5.52 14.79
C VAL A 3 -2.88 5.52 13.62
N SER A 4 -2.69 4.61 12.66
CA SER A 4 -3.62 4.44 11.53
C SER A 4 -4.55 3.27 11.85
N ASN A 5 -5.75 3.62 12.34
CA ASN A 5 -6.89 2.74 12.56
C ASN A 5 -7.91 3.01 11.44
N GLY A 6 -8.34 1.97 10.71
CA GLY A 6 -9.37 2.11 9.67
C GLY A 6 -8.95 1.57 8.29
N SER A 7 -8.59 0.29 8.22
CA SER A 7 -8.13 -0.34 6.98
C SER A 7 -8.52 -1.82 6.93
N LEU A 8 -8.09 -2.60 5.92
CA LEU A 8 -8.31 -4.07 5.84
C LEU A 8 -7.84 -4.80 7.11
N MET A 9 -6.87 -4.24 7.85
CA MET A 9 -6.56 -4.65 9.22
C MET A 9 -7.39 -3.82 10.21
N THR A 10 -8.68 -4.11 10.30
CA THR A 10 -9.53 -3.62 11.39
C THR A 10 -9.50 -4.66 12.50
N ALA A 11 -8.58 -4.49 13.44
CA ALA A 11 -8.43 -5.40 14.56
C ALA A 11 -8.45 -4.61 15.87
N PRO A 12 -9.39 -4.91 16.79
CA PRO A 12 -9.40 -4.27 18.10
C PRO A 12 -8.14 -4.65 18.87
N ASP A 13 -7.69 -3.75 19.74
CA ASP A 13 -6.49 -3.90 20.57
C ASP A 13 -5.24 -4.29 19.77
N MET A 14 -4.88 -3.48 18.77
CA MET A 14 -3.65 -3.69 17.99
C MET A 14 -2.41 -3.76 18.89
N LYS A 15 -2.38 -2.99 19.99
CA LYS A 15 -1.28 -3.02 20.97
C LYS A 15 -1.13 -4.40 21.60
N GLY A 16 -2.21 -4.98 22.11
CA GLY A 16 -2.22 -6.33 22.67
C GLY A 16 -1.89 -7.40 21.64
N ARG A 17 -2.34 -7.22 20.39
CA ARG A 17 -1.99 -8.11 19.27
C ARG A 17 -0.51 -8.10 18.96
N LEU A 18 0.11 -6.94 18.79
CA LEU A 18 1.57 -6.82 18.57
C LEU A 18 2.35 -7.43 19.74
N ARG A 19 1.94 -7.17 20.98
CA ARG A 19 2.52 -7.83 22.17
C ARG A 19 2.34 -9.34 22.16
N ALA A 20 1.21 -9.85 21.66
CA ALA A 20 0.98 -11.29 21.52
C ALA A 20 1.89 -11.93 20.47
N ILE A 21 2.25 -11.22 19.40
CA ILE A 21 3.28 -11.67 18.44
C ILE A 21 4.62 -11.85 19.16
N ARG A 22 5.02 -10.86 19.95
CA ARG A 22 6.28 -10.90 20.70
C ARG A 22 6.30 -11.98 21.78
N ARG A 23 5.21 -12.14 22.52
CA ARG A 23 5.07 -13.18 23.57
C ARG A 23 5.22 -14.61 23.06
N ARG A 24 4.85 -14.87 21.79
CA ARG A 24 5.05 -16.19 21.15
C ARG A 24 6.42 -16.35 20.48
N GLY A 25 7.37 -15.45 20.77
CA GLY A 25 8.72 -15.45 20.18
C GLY A 25 8.81 -14.87 18.77
N GLY A 26 7.73 -14.24 18.27
CA GLY A 26 7.73 -13.56 16.99
C GLY A 26 8.35 -12.15 17.08
N LYS A 27 8.61 -11.56 15.91
CA LYS A 27 9.24 -10.24 15.77
C LYS A 27 8.29 -9.27 15.08
N VAL A 28 8.24 -8.04 15.57
CA VAL A 28 7.53 -6.92 14.93
C VAL A 28 8.56 -5.92 14.43
N VAL A 29 8.63 -5.73 13.12
CA VAL A 29 9.48 -4.72 12.47
C VAL A 29 8.57 -3.63 11.91
N VAL A 30 8.92 -2.38 12.17
CA VAL A 30 8.24 -1.20 11.63
C VAL A 30 9.19 -0.48 10.69
N VAL A 31 8.74 -0.17 9.48
CA VAL A 31 9.43 0.73 8.56
C VAL A 31 8.55 1.96 8.43
N ASP A 32 9.04 3.09 8.92
CA ASP A 32 8.25 4.33 8.99
C ASP A 32 9.20 5.54 9.04
N PRO A 33 8.99 6.60 8.24
CA PRO A 33 9.81 7.81 8.30
C PRO A 33 9.76 8.51 9.66
N ARG A 34 8.74 8.24 10.47
CA ARG A 34 8.57 8.76 11.82
C ARG A 34 8.70 7.62 12.83
N ARG A 35 9.22 7.95 14.01
CA ARG A 35 9.08 7.07 15.17
C ARG A 35 7.66 7.22 15.74
N THR A 36 6.76 6.35 15.30
CA THR A 36 5.36 6.34 15.72
C THR A 36 5.15 5.51 16.99
N GLU A 37 3.96 5.61 17.57
CA GLU A 37 3.51 4.81 18.72
C GLU A 37 3.52 3.30 18.41
N THR A 38 3.47 2.94 17.12
CA THR A 38 3.68 1.54 16.67
C THR A 38 5.14 1.16 16.75
N ALA A 39 6.05 2.04 16.30
CA ALA A 39 7.48 1.83 16.40
C ALA A 39 7.95 1.68 17.85
N ASP A 40 7.35 2.42 18.79
CA ASP A 40 7.70 2.36 20.22
C ASP A 40 7.39 1.03 20.90
N VAL A 41 6.49 0.23 20.32
CA VAL A 41 6.14 -1.11 20.84
C VAL A 41 6.68 -2.26 19.99
N ALA A 42 7.32 -1.94 18.86
CA ALA A 42 7.95 -2.89 17.95
C ALA A 42 9.30 -3.40 18.50
N ASP A 43 9.82 -4.47 17.91
CA ASP A 43 11.16 -4.98 18.23
C ASP A 43 12.24 -4.21 17.48
N GLN A 44 11.94 -3.78 16.25
CA GLN A 44 12.83 -2.98 15.43
C GLN A 44 12.05 -1.91 14.68
N HIS A 45 12.69 -0.77 14.48
CA HIS A 45 12.19 0.33 13.67
C HIS A 45 13.29 0.80 12.72
N PHE A 46 12.93 0.94 11.45
CA PHE A 46 13.76 1.52 10.41
C PHE A 46 13.17 2.84 9.96
N PHE A 47 13.97 3.90 10.04
CA PHE A 47 13.67 5.15 9.39
C PHE A 47 13.89 4.99 7.89
N ILE A 48 12.80 5.10 7.12
CA ILE A 48 12.85 5.14 5.67
C ILE A 48 12.67 6.58 5.20
N ARG A 49 13.31 6.96 4.09
CA ARG A 49 12.99 8.23 3.43
C ARG A 49 11.58 8.17 2.81
N PRO A 50 10.72 9.18 3.04
CA PRO A 50 9.36 9.16 2.49
C PRO A 50 9.32 8.90 0.99
N GLY A 51 8.46 7.97 0.56
CA GLY A 51 8.24 7.67 -0.86
C GLY A 51 9.26 6.71 -1.49
N THR A 52 10.12 6.08 -0.69
CA THR A 52 11.16 5.14 -1.17
C THR A 52 10.85 3.67 -0.85
N ASP A 53 9.63 3.37 -0.40
CA ASP A 53 9.16 2.04 0.01
C ASP A 53 9.32 1.00 -1.11
N ALA A 54 8.95 1.35 -2.36
CA ALA A 54 9.16 0.50 -3.53
C ALA A 54 10.61 0.06 -3.70
N LEU A 55 11.59 0.94 -3.42
CA LEU A 55 13.01 0.61 -3.54
C LEU A 55 13.42 -0.42 -2.48
N LEU A 56 12.96 -0.26 -1.23
CA LEU A 56 13.20 -1.23 -0.17
C LEU A 56 12.59 -2.59 -0.51
N LEU A 57 11.32 -2.61 -0.91
CA LEU A 57 10.59 -3.84 -1.24
C LEU A 57 11.21 -4.55 -2.45
N ALA A 58 11.60 -3.79 -3.47
CA ALA A 58 12.29 -4.30 -4.65
C ALA A 58 13.62 -4.97 -4.28
N ALA A 59 14.43 -4.34 -3.42
CA ALA A 59 15.70 -4.91 -2.98
C ALA A 59 15.54 -6.13 -2.07
N MET A 60 14.51 -6.14 -1.22
CA MET A 60 14.18 -7.33 -0.43
C MET A 60 13.76 -8.51 -1.33
N LEU A 61 12.91 -8.26 -2.33
CA LEU A 61 12.50 -9.26 -3.30
C LEU A 61 13.66 -9.74 -4.18
N GLY A 62 14.52 -8.84 -4.63
CA GLY A 62 15.74 -9.17 -5.36
C GLY A 62 16.63 -10.11 -4.55
N THR A 63 16.79 -9.84 -3.24
CA THR A 63 17.52 -10.73 -2.32
C THR A 63 16.85 -12.12 -2.22
N VAL A 64 15.51 -12.18 -2.16
CA VAL A 64 14.77 -13.45 -2.12
C VAL A 64 15.02 -14.28 -3.39
N PHE A 65 15.05 -13.66 -4.57
CA PHE A 65 15.37 -14.33 -5.81
C PHE A 65 16.85 -14.77 -5.87
N GLU A 66 17.78 -13.84 -5.62
CA GLU A 66 19.22 -14.07 -5.73
C GLU A 66 19.71 -15.21 -4.82
N GLU A 67 19.14 -15.32 -3.62
CA GLU A 67 19.52 -16.34 -2.64
C GLU A 67 18.70 -17.63 -2.75
N GLY A 68 17.80 -17.74 -3.74
CA GLY A 68 16.97 -18.93 -3.94
C GLY A 68 15.98 -19.19 -2.80
N LEU A 69 15.47 -18.13 -2.17
CA LEU A 69 14.59 -18.18 -1.01
C LEU A 69 13.09 -18.19 -1.38
N VAL A 70 12.77 -18.30 -2.67
CA VAL A 70 11.39 -18.35 -3.16
C VAL A 70 10.71 -19.64 -2.67
N GLU A 71 9.57 -19.48 -2.00
CA GLU A 71 8.72 -20.57 -1.52
C GLU A 71 7.27 -20.16 -1.85
N LEU A 72 6.65 -20.78 -2.86
CA LEU A 72 5.31 -20.35 -3.29
C LEU A 72 4.19 -20.92 -2.41
N GLY A 73 4.44 -21.98 -1.65
CA GLY A 73 3.44 -22.65 -0.83
C GLY A 73 2.13 -22.91 -1.59
N GLY A 74 1.02 -22.43 -1.03
CA GLY A 74 -0.31 -22.55 -1.64
C GLY A 74 -0.49 -21.79 -2.96
N CYS A 75 0.44 -20.91 -3.35
CA CYS A 75 0.41 -20.19 -4.62
C CYS A 75 1.09 -20.95 -5.77
N ALA A 76 1.73 -22.10 -5.51
CA ALA A 76 2.36 -22.89 -6.56
C ALA A 76 1.36 -23.23 -7.69
N GLY A 77 1.75 -22.96 -8.94
CA GLY A 77 0.90 -23.13 -10.13
C GLY A 77 -0.20 -22.08 -10.31
N ARG A 78 -0.22 -21.01 -9.49
CA ARG A 78 -1.19 -19.91 -9.54
C ARG A 78 -0.52 -18.54 -9.72
N THR A 79 0.72 -18.55 -10.17
CA THR A 79 1.56 -17.37 -10.36
C THR A 79 2.02 -17.29 -11.81
N GLU A 80 2.06 -16.08 -12.36
CA GLU A 80 2.60 -15.77 -13.68
C GLU A 80 3.53 -14.55 -13.56
N GLY A 81 4.37 -14.32 -14.57
CA GLY A 81 5.22 -13.12 -14.62
C GLY A 81 6.46 -13.12 -13.70
N MET A 82 6.85 -14.28 -13.13
CA MET A 82 7.96 -14.34 -12.16
C MET A 82 9.31 -14.00 -12.78
N ALA A 83 9.57 -14.45 -14.01
CA ALA A 83 10.83 -14.19 -14.69
C ALA A 83 10.97 -12.70 -15.06
N GLU A 84 9.87 -12.08 -15.47
CA GLU A 84 9.76 -10.66 -15.77
C GLU A 84 9.96 -9.81 -14.51
N LEU A 85 9.36 -10.24 -13.38
CA LEU A 85 9.57 -9.59 -12.09
C LEU A 85 11.04 -9.70 -11.66
N GLU A 86 11.62 -10.89 -11.66
CA GLU A 86 13.04 -11.10 -11.30
C GLU A 86 13.95 -10.23 -12.17
N ALA A 87 13.72 -10.20 -13.49
CA ALA A 87 14.48 -9.35 -14.40
C ALA A 87 14.33 -7.85 -14.10
N ALA A 88 13.12 -7.38 -13.81
CA ALA A 88 12.86 -5.99 -13.45
C ALA A 88 13.53 -5.58 -12.13
N LEU A 89 13.74 -6.52 -11.22
CA LEU A 89 14.33 -6.26 -9.90
C LEU A 89 15.88 -6.20 -9.90
N LYS A 90 16.55 -6.66 -10.96
CA LYS A 90 18.03 -6.77 -11.02
C LYS A 90 18.78 -5.47 -10.70
N GLY A 91 18.22 -4.31 -11.01
CA GLY A 91 18.86 -3.01 -10.76
C GLY A 91 18.73 -2.50 -9.31
N PHE A 92 17.85 -3.11 -8.51
CA PHE A 92 17.51 -2.66 -7.16
C PHE A 92 18.24 -3.51 -6.13
N THR A 93 19.57 -3.56 -6.18
CA THR A 93 20.35 -4.26 -5.15
C THR A 93 20.26 -3.51 -3.82
N PRO A 94 20.47 -4.20 -2.68
CA PRO A 94 20.55 -3.54 -1.38
C PRO A 94 21.52 -2.34 -1.34
N GLU A 95 22.66 -2.45 -2.04
CA GLU A 95 23.63 -1.35 -2.18
C GLU A 95 23.06 -0.18 -2.98
N SER A 96 22.40 -0.45 -4.12
CA SER A 96 21.93 0.60 -5.01
C SER A 96 20.81 1.43 -4.38
N VAL A 97 20.01 0.82 -3.51
CA VAL A 97 18.88 1.50 -2.85
C VAL A 97 19.21 2.07 -1.47
N SER A 98 20.26 1.58 -0.79
CA SER A 98 20.58 1.95 0.61
C SER A 98 20.66 3.46 0.83
N THR A 99 21.39 4.17 -0.04
CA THR A 99 21.48 5.63 0.06
C THR A 99 20.11 6.28 -0.12
N ALA A 100 19.26 5.81 -1.04
CA ALA A 100 17.96 6.41 -1.32
C ALA A 100 16.95 6.16 -0.20
N THR A 101 16.89 4.93 0.31
CA THR A 101 15.97 4.52 1.38
C THR A 101 16.41 5.01 2.75
N GLY A 102 17.71 5.21 2.95
CA GLY A 102 18.29 5.49 4.26
C GLY A 102 18.46 4.24 5.14
N ILE A 103 18.31 3.04 4.58
CA ILE A 103 18.43 1.76 5.29
C ILE A 103 19.67 1.04 4.78
N ASP A 104 20.51 0.57 5.69
CA ASP A 104 21.75 -0.13 5.36
C ASP A 104 21.51 -1.39 4.50
N ALA A 105 22.42 -1.64 3.55
CA ALA A 105 22.30 -2.76 2.62
C ALA A 105 22.32 -4.13 3.35
N GLY A 106 23.08 -4.25 4.44
CA GLY A 106 23.11 -5.43 5.29
C GLY A 106 21.78 -5.64 6.01
N ASP A 107 21.16 -4.57 6.49
CA ASP A 107 19.84 -4.62 7.10
C ASP A 107 18.73 -5.00 6.11
N ILE A 108 18.78 -4.49 4.87
CA ILE A 108 17.83 -4.88 3.82
C ILE A 108 17.90 -6.39 3.56
N ARG A 109 19.11 -6.93 3.37
CA ARG A 109 19.30 -8.39 3.18
C ARG A 109 18.82 -9.18 4.39
N ARG A 110 19.18 -8.72 5.58
CA ARG A 110 18.78 -9.36 6.84
C ARG A 110 17.26 -9.41 6.95
N LEU A 111 16.56 -8.31 6.65
CA LEU A 111 15.10 -8.28 6.64
C LEU A 111 14.50 -9.27 5.65
N ALA A 112 15.02 -9.33 4.43
CA ALA A 112 14.56 -10.29 3.42
C ALA A 112 14.75 -11.75 3.89
N ARG A 113 15.95 -12.08 4.38
CA ARG A 113 16.28 -13.42 4.90
C ARG A 113 15.44 -13.80 6.12
N GLU A 114 15.33 -12.92 7.11
CA GLU A 114 14.51 -13.14 8.30
C GLU A 114 13.03 -13.34 7.94
N PHE A 115 12.51 -12.57 6.98
CA PHE A 115 11.12 -12.69 6.51
C PHE A 115 10.88 -14.01 5.78
N ALA A 116 11.78 -14.40 4.87
CA ALA A 116 11.69 -15.65 4.10
C ALA A 116 11.91 -16.90 4.97
N ALA A 117 12.79 -16.83 5.98
CA ALA A 117 13.04 -17.94 6.90
C ALA A 117 11.96 -18.12 7.97
N SER A 118 11.16 -17.09 8.27
CA SER A 118 10.13 -17.17 9.31
C SER A 118 9.07 -18.22 8.98
N PRO A 119 8.70 -19.14 9.90
CA PRO A 119 7.63 -20.12 9.65
C PRO A 119 6.26 -19.48 9.36
N SER A 120 6.04 -18.28 9.87
CA SER A 120 4.86 -17.46 9.59
C SER A 120 5.23 -15.98 9.65
N ALA A 121 4.85 -15.22 8.64
CA ALA A 121 5.11 -13.79 8.56
C ALA A 121 4.08 -13.13 7.64
N ALA A 122 3.86 -11.83 7.81
CA ALA A 122 3.04 -11.03 6.91
C ALA A 122 3.71 -9.67 6.72
N CYS A 123 3.92 -9.27 5.46
CA CYS A 123 4.29 -7.91 5.11
C CYS A 123 3.00 -7.11 4.89
N TYR A 124 2.90 -5.92 5.47
CA TYR A 124 1.68 -5.14 5.45
C TYR A 124 1.98 -3.64 5.38
N GLY A 125 1.40 -2.97 4.37
CA GLY A 125 1.41 -1.53 4.17
C GLY A 125 0.02 -1.04 3.76
N ARG A 126 -0.31 0.22 4.07
CA ARG A 126 -1.63 0.85 3.78
C ARG A 126 -1.51 2.35 3.52
N VAL A 127 -2.25 3.20 4.23
CA VAL A 127 -2.41 4.63 3.90
C VAL A 127 -1.06 5.31 3.57
N GLY A 128 0.00 5.03 4.34
CA GLY A 128 1.35 5.52 4.06
C GLY A 128 1.93 5.08 2.71
N THR A 129 1.81 3.79 2.37
CA THR A 129 2.27 3.26 1.07
C THR A 129 1.28 3.55 -0.07
N CYS A 130 -0.01 3.76 0.20
CA CYS A 130 -1.03 3.98 -0.84
C CYS A 130 -1.06 5.43 -1.37
N LEU A 131 -0.76 6.42 -0.55
CA LEU A 131 -0.95 7.84 -0.89
C LEU A 131 0.32 8.52 -1.44
N GLN A 132 1.32 7.74 -1.81
CA GLN A 132 2.58 8.21 -2.38
C GLN A 132 2.65 7.93 -3.90
N SER A 133 3.58 8.55 -4.61
CA SER A 133 3.69 8.52 -6.08
C SER A 133 3.78 7.12 -6.69
N PHE A 134 4.34 6.16 -5.96
CA PHE A 134 4.53 4.77 -6.35
C PHE A 134 3.58 3.81 -5.63
N GLY A 135 2.48 4.30 -5.06
CA GLY A 135 1.67 3.49 -4.14
C GLY A 135 1.07 2.23 -4.74
N THR A 136 0.73 2.22 -6.02
CA THR A 136 0.33 0.99 -6.72
C THR A 136 1.47 -0.03 -6.77
N LEU A 137 2.69 0.44 -7.06
CA LEU A 137 3.88 -0.41 -7.11
C LEU A 137 4.24 -0.93 -5.71
N ASP A 138 4.15 -0.09 -4.66
CA ASP A 138 4.40 -0.52 -3.28
C ASP A 138 3.48 -1.69 -2.89
N ASN A 139 2.18 -1.55 -3.14
CA ASN A 139 1.21 -2.59 -2.79
C ASN A 139 1.43 -3.87 -3.61
N PHE A 140 1.72 -3.73 -4.91
CA PHE A 140 2.09 -4.86 -5.75
C PHE A 140 3.33 -5.60 -5.21
N LEU A 141 4.38 -4.88 -4.81
CA LEU A 141 5.60 -5.49 -4.27
C LEU A 141 5.39 -6.10 -2.87
N ILE A 142 4.52 -5.52 -2.04
CA ILE A 142 4.08 -6.15 -0.77
C ILE A 142 3.39 -7.49 -1.04
N ASP A 143 2.49 -7.53 -2.02
CA ASP A 143 1.81 -8.76 -2.41
C ASP A 143 2.81 -9.77 -2.97
N CYS A 144 3.71 -9.36 -3.86
CA CYS A 144 4.79 -10.21 -4.37
C CYS A 144 5.64 -10.79 -3.24
N LEU A 145 6.04 -10.00 -2.24
CA LEU A 145 6.85 -10.48 -1.12
C LEU A 145 6.12 -11.55 -0.31
N ASN A 146 4.82 -11.36 -0.04
CA ASN A 146 4.01 -12.37 0.65
C ASN A 146 3.79 -13.62 -0.22
N VAL A 147 3.57 -13.49 -1.52
CA VAL A 147 3.36 -14.61 -2.46
C VAL A 147 4.64 -15.43 -2.62
N LEU A 148 5.77 -14.77 -2.90
CA LEU A 148 7.06 -15.41 -3.19
C LEU A 148 7.71 -16.04 -1.97
N THR A 149 7.20 -15.76 -0.76
CA THR A 149 7.61 -16.43 0.48
C THR A 149 6.48 -17.27 1.10
N GLY A 150 5.41 -17.52 0.34
CA GLY A 150 4.42 -18.54 0.67
C GLY A 150 3.60 -18.16 1.89
N ARG A 151 3.37 -16.87 2.09
CA ARG A 151 2.65 -16.27 3.24
C ARG A 151 1.18 -16.01 2.96
N VAL A 152 0.74 -16.21 1.73
CA VAL A 152 -0.65 -15.97 1.34
C VAL A 152 -1.55 -17.13 1.74
N ASP A 153 -2.73 -16.79 2.26
CA ASP A 153 -3.85 -17.67 2.61
C ASP A 153 -3.49 -18.82 3.57
N ARG A 154 -2.65 -18.51 4.58
CA ARG A 154 -2.27 -19.45 5.63
C ARG A 154 -2.25 -18.81 7.02
N ALA A 155 -2.41 -19.62 8.05
CA ALA A 155 -2.33 -19.17 9.44
C ALA A 155 -1.00 -18.45 9.73
N GLY A 156 -1.09 -17.24 10.29
CA GLY A 156 0.07 -16.39 10.58
C GLY A 156 0.64 -15.62 9.38
N GLY A 157 0.00 -15.72 8.20
CA GLY A 157 0.32 -14.96 7.00
C GLY A 157 -0.77 -13.95 6.59
N LEU A 158 -0.69 -13.47 5.35
CA LEU A 158 -1.69 -12.59 4.74
C LEU A 158 -2.93 -13.41 4.33
N LEU A 159 -4.10 -13.08 4.86
CA LEU A 159 -5.32 -13.85 4.62
C LEU A 159 -6.29 -13.13 3.68
N PHE A 160 -6.85 -13.88 2.73
CA PHE A 160 -8.02 -13.48 1.95
C PHE A 160 -9.28 -14.01 2.64
N THR A 161 -9.74 -13.28 3.65
CA THR A 161 -10.91 -13.71 4.42
C THR A 161 -12.18 -13.63 3.57
N ARG A 162 -13.08 -14.61 3.73
CA ARG A 162 -14.45 -14.45 3.25
C ARG A 162 -15.09 -13.26 3.98
N PRO A 163 -15.58 -12.23 3.26
CA PRO A 163 -16.17 -11.06 3.90
C PRO A 163 -17.41 -11.47 4.72
N ALA A 164 -17.61 -10.83 5.87
CA ALA A 164 -18.75 -11.09 6.75
C ALA A 164 -20.09 -10.61 6.16
N ALA A 165 -20.05 -9.62 5.25
CA ALA A 165 -21.19 -9.15 4.46
C ALA A 165 -20.70 -8.53 3.15
N GLY A 166 -21.48 -8.69 2.08
CA GLY A 166 -21.14 -8.22 0.73
C GLY A 166 -20.12 -9.12 0.01
N GLY A 167 -20.28 -9.30 -1.30
CA GLY A 167 -19.28 -9.93 -2.17
C GLY A 167 -18.44 -8.85 -2.86
N GLY A 168 -17.14 -9.09 -3.01
CA GLY A 168 -16.29 -8.24 -3.86
C GLY A 168 -16.60 -8.49 -5.34
N SER A 169 -16.70 -7.43 -6.15
CA SER A 169 -16.57 -7.56 -7.60
C SER A 169 -15.07 -7.57 -7.96
N ARG A 170 -14.72 -8.06 -9.15
CA ARG A 170 -13.33 -7.97 -9.66
C ARG A 170 -12.85 -6.52 -9.88
N GLY A 171 -13.73 -5.53 -9.68
CA GLY A 171 -13.49 -4.16 -10.07
C GLY A 171 -13.51 -3.99 -11.59
N HIS A 172 -13.32 -2.76 -12.03
CA HIS A 172 -13.04 -2.41 -13.42
C HIS A 172 -11.96 -1.32 -13.41
N TYR A 173 -11.17 -1.26 -14.49
CA TYR A 173 -10.09 -0.28 -14.64
C TYR A 173 -10.10 0.29 -16.04
N GLY A 174 -10.00 1.62 -16.14
CA GLY A 174 -9.85 2.33 -17.40
C GLY A 174 -11.04 2.20 -18.35
N ARG A 175 -12.25 1.94 -17.86
CA ARG A 175 -13.47 1.95 -18.69
C ARG A 175 -13.72 3.33 -19.28
N TRP A 176 -13.38 4.36 -18.51
CA TRP A 176 -13.37 5.76 -18.90
C TRP A 176 -12.23 6.48 -18.19
N ARG A 177 -12.03 7.76 -18.51
CA ARG A 177 -10.93 8.58 -17.99
C ARG A 177 -11.45 9.94 -17.56
N SER A 178 -10.77 10.56 -16.60
CA SER A 178 -10.98 11.98 -16.28
C SER A 178 -10.77 12.82 -17.53
N ARG A 179 -11.55 13.88 -17.71
CA ARG A 179 -11.53 14.74 -18.90
C ARG A 179 -10.20 15.48 -19.04
N LEU A 180 -9.65 15.97 -17.93
CA LEU A 180 -8.51 16.89 -17.97
C LEU A 180 -7.16 16.18 -17.82
N ARG A 181 -7.03 15.30 -16.82
CA ARG A 181 -5.77 14.57 -16.58
C ARG A 181 -5.65 13.26 -17.32
N GLY A 182 -6.71 12.78 -17.97
CA GLY A 182 -6.73 11.46 -18.59
C GLY A 182 -6.50 10.29 -17.61
N THR A 183 -6.67 10.49 -16.29
CA THR A 183 -6.50 9.41 -15.31
C THR A 183 -7.54 8.34 -15.52
N ALA A 184 -7.10 7.08 -15.57
CA ALA A 184 -8.00 5.94 -15.70
C ALA A 184 -8.88 5.80 -14.46
N GLU A 185 -10.16 5.54 -14.67
CA GLU A 185 -11.09 5.18 -13.59
C GLU A 185 -10.71 3.81 -12.98
N PHE A 186 -11.00 3.65 -11.69
CA PHE A 186 -10.95 2.37 -10.98
C PHE A 186 -12.19 2.17 -10.11
N GLY A 187 -12.91 1.06 -10.31
CA GLY A 187 -14.11 0.71 -9.54
C GLY A 187 -15.30 1.67 -9.67
N GLY A 188 -15.32 2.50 -10.71
CA GLY A 188 -16.29 3.57 -10.95
C GLY A 188 -15.84 4.92 -10.42
N GLU A 189 -14.64 5.02 -9.87
CA GLU A 189 -14.12 6.18 -9.16
C GLU A 189 -12.92 6.82 -9.89
N LEU A 190 -12.78 8.13 -9.75
CA LEU A 190 -11.61 8.88 -10.19
C LEU A 190 -10.86 9.47 -8.99
N PRO A 191 -9.56 9.77 -9.14
CA PRO A 191 -8.80 10.44 -8.09
C PRO A 191 -9.44 11.77 -7.68
N THR A 192 -9.72 11.96 -6.39
CA THR A 192 -10.30 13.20 -5.86
C THR A 192 -9.44 14.44 -6.13
N ALA A 193 -8.13 14.25 -6.35
CA ALA A 193 -7.22 15.33 -6.75
C ALA A 193 -7.57 15.98 -8.11
N SER A 194 -8.35 15.29 -8.95
CA SER A 194 -8.85 15.84 -10.22
C SER A 194 -10.16 16.60 -10.06
N LEU A 195 -10.82 16.57 -8.89
CA LEU A 195 -12.20 17.08 -8.76
C LEU A 195 -12.31 18.59 -8.99
N ALA A 196 -11.42 19.39 -8.40
CA ALA A 196 -11.52 20.86 -8.49
C ALA A 196 -11.43 21.35 -9.94
N GLU A 197 -10.47 20.85 -10.72
CA GLU A 197 -10.33 21.20 -12.14
C GLU A 197 -11.51 20.70 -12.99
N GLU A 198 -12.08 19.54 -12.66
CA GLU A 198 -13.26 19.01 -13.37
C GLU A 198 -14.52 19.87 -13.14
N ILE A 199 -14.59 20.58 -12.00
CA ILE A 199 -15.61 21.59 -11.72
C ILE A 199 -15.30 22.90 -12.43
N GLU A 200 -14.08 23.43 -12.27
CA GLU A 200 -13.67 24.75 -12.75
C GLU A 200 -13.63 24.87 -14.28
N THR A 201 -13.30 23.79 -14.99
CA THR A 201 -13.00 23.88 -16.43
C THR A 201 -14.26 23.71 -17.26
N GLU A 202 -14.64 24.73 -18.03
CA GLU A 202 -15.79 24.67 -18.93
C GLU A 202 -15.65 23.59 -20.02
N GLY A 203 -16.78 23.09 -20.52
CA GLY A 203 -16.83 22.19 -21.67
C GLY A 203 -17.68 20.94 -21.44
N GLN A 204 -17.73 20.09 -22.47
CA GLN A 204 -18.51 18.85 -22.40
C GLN A 204 -18.01 17.96 -21.25
N GLY A 205 -18.91 17.59 -20.34
CA GLY A 205 -18.60 16.74 -19.19
C GLY A 205 -18.08 17.49 -17.95
N GLN A 206 -18.11 18.83 -17.94
CA GLN A 206 -17.84 19.62 -16.73
C GLN A 206 -18.76 19.18 -15.57
N VAL A 207 -18.18 19.07 -14.38
CA VAL A 207 -18.93 18.76 -13.16
C VAL A 207 -19.66 20.03 -12.71
N ARG A 208 -20.99 20.04 -12.88
CA ARG A 208 -21.85 21.18 -12.49
C ARG A 208 -22.73 20.88 -11.28
N ALA A 209 -22.85 19.62 -10.89
CA ALA A 209 -23.61 19.20 -9.72
C ALA A 209 -22.86 18.16 -8.90
N MET A 210 -22.96 18.23 -7.57
CA MET A 210 -22.32 17.29 -6.65
C MET A 210 -23.25 16.82 -5.54
N PHE A 211 -23.21 15.52 -5.25
CA PHE A 211 -23.84 14.91 -4.09
C PHE A 211 -22.76 14.41 -3.16
N THR A 212 -22.66 14.99 -1.96
CA THR A 212 -21.78 14.54 -0.90
C THR A 212 -22.61 13.75 0.10
N MET A 213 -22.23 12.50 0.35
CA MET A 213 -22.89 11.65 1.33
C MET A 213 -21.95 11.42 2.50
N ALA A 214 -22.30 11.92 3.68
CA ALA A 214 -21.54 11.73 4.93
C ALA A 214 -20.04 12.04 4.81
N GLY A 215 -19.69 13.10 4.07
CA GLY A 215 -18.31 13.50 3.79
C GLY A 215 -18.11 15.01 3.85
N ASN A 216 -16.84 15.44 3.86
CA ASN A 216 -16.48 16.86 3.79
C ASN A 216 -15.30 17.05 2.82
N PRO A 217 -15.55 17.12 1.50
CA PRO A 217 -14.50 17.18 0.48
C PRO A 217 -13.57 18.38 0.65
N ALA A 218 -14.08 19.53 1.11
CA ALA A 218 -13.27 20.73 1.35
C ALA A 218 -12.16 20.50 2.41
N LEU A 219 -12.39 19.62 3.38
CA LEU A 219 -11.40 19.30 4.43
C LEU A 219 -10.64 18.00 4.19
N SER A 220 -11.25 17.02 3.50
CA SER A 220 -10.67 15.68 3.35
C SER A 220 -9.93 15.45 2.02
N ALA A 221 -10.16 16.28 1.01
CA ALA A 221 -9.49 16.17 -0.29
C ALA A 221 -8.14 16.92 -0.30
N PRO A 222 -7.19 16.51 -1.16
CA PRO A 222 -5.99 17.29 -1.40
C PRO A 222 -6.34 18.66 -2.00
N ASN A 223 -5.59 19.70 -1.60
CA ASN A 223 -5.83 21.08 -2.01
C ASN A 223 -7.24 21.60 -1.67
N GLY A 224 -7.68 21.36 -0.44
CA GLY A 224 -9.01 21.72 0.05
C GLY A 224 -9.45 23.15 -0.19
N ARG A 225 -8.54 24.15 -0.13
CA ARG A 225 -8.86 25.55 -0.42
C ARG A 225 -9.34 25.76 -1.86
N ARG A 226 -8.62 25.21 -2.83
CA ARG A 226 -9.03 25.28 -4.23
C ARG A 226 -10.36 24.55 -4.44
N LEU A 227 -10.52 23.39 -3.80
CA LEU A 227 -11.77 22.65 -3.92
C LEU A 227 -12.95 23.43 -3.31
N ASP A 228 -12.78 24.06 -2.16
CA ASP A 228 -13.77 24.92 -1.52
C ASP A 228 -14.22 26.07 -2.45
N GLU A 229 -13.26 26.73 -3.10
CA GLU A 229 -13.54 27.74 -4.13
C GLU A 229 -14.30 27.14 -5.33
N ALA A 230 -13.87 25.98 -5.83
CA ALA A 230 -14.51 25.31 -6.96
C ALA A 230 -15.95 24.87 -6.66
N LEU A 231 -16.21 24.38 -5.44
CA LEU A 231 -17.56 23.99 -5.01
C LEU A 231 -18.55 25.16 -5.09
N GLY A 232 -18.09 26.39 -4.87
CA GLY A 232 -18.90 27.61 -5.04
C GLY A 232 -19.33 27.88 -6.49
N GLY A 233 -18.67 27.26 -7.47
CA GLY A 233 -18.99 27.34 -8.89
C GLY A 233 -19.97 26.28 -9.40
N LEU A 234 -20.41 25.36 -8.55
CA LEU A 234 -21.42 24.36 -8.92
C LEU A 234 -22.80 25.01 -9.10
N ASP A 235 -23.56 24.54 -10.09
CA ASP A 235 -24.97 24.89 -10.23
C ASP A 235 -25.81 24.34 -9.07
N PHE A 236 -25.39 23.19 -8.53
CA PHE A 236 -26.13 22.47 -7.50
C PHE A 236 -25.21 21.62 -6.61
N MET A 237 -25.43 21.65 -5.31
CA MET A 237 -24.75 20.77 -4.36
C MET A 237 -25.70 20.35 -3.25
N VAL A 238 -25.65 19.06 -2.89
CA VAL A 238 -26.25 18.51 -1.67
C VAL A 238 -25.14 17.86 -0.86
N SER A 239 -25.11 18.08 0.45
CA SER A 239 -24.08 17.55 1.35
C SER A 239 -24.65 17.05 2.68
#